data_AF-A0A956FYY3-F1
#
_entry.id   AF-A0A956FYY3-F1
#
_cell.length_a   1.000
_cell.length_b   1.000
_cell.length_c   1.000
_cell.angle_alpha   90.00
_cell.angle_beta   90.00
_cell.angle_gamma   90.00
#
_symmetry.space_group_name_H-M   'P 1'
#
loop_
_entity.id
_entity.type
_entity.pdbx_description
1 polymer ?
#
loop_
_entity_poly.entity_id
_entity_poly.type
_entity_poly.pdbx_seq_one_letter_code
_entity_poly.pdbx_strand_id
1 'polypeptide(L)' 'SDGHCANIMNPQFNEIGVGYYPGGQYGHYWTQVFTKK' A
#
# COMPACT_ATOMS: atom_id res chain seq x y z
N SER A 1 -4.59 -2.80 11.31
CA SER A 1 -3.40 -3.45 11.89
C SER A 1 -2.39 -2.36 12.21
N ASP A 2 -1.64 -2.53 13.29
CA ASP A 2 -0.71 -1.48 13.75
C ASP A 2 0.46 -1.30 12.77
N GLY A 3 0.94 -2.40 12.17
CA GLY A 3 1.98 -2.35 11.13
C GLY A 3 1.55 -1.64 9.85
N HIS A 4 0.30 -1.83 9.39
CA HIS A 4 -0.21 -1.08 8.24
C HIS A 4 -0.33 0.41 8.55
N CYS A 5 -0.84 0.74 9.73
CA CYS A 5 -0.99 2.12 10.19
C CYS A 5 0.37 2.82 10.27
N ALA A 6 1.39 2.14 10.81
CA ALA A 6 2.75 2.65 10.90
C ALA A 6 3.34 3.00 9.52
N ASN A 7 3.11 2.19 8.48
CA ASN A 7 3.59 2.50 7.13
C ASN A 7 2.83 3.68 6.50
N ILE A 8 1.50 3.72 6.65
CA ILE A 8 0.64 4.78 6.08
C ILE A 8 0.93 6.14 6.70
N MET A 9 1.17 6.18 8.02
CA MET A 9 1.39 7.43 8.76
C MET A 9 2.86 7.81 8.86
N ASN A 10 3.79 7.07 8.25
CA ASN A 10 5.21 7.38 8.34
C ASN A 10 5.54 8.67 7.56
N PRO A 11 5.94 9.77 8.23
CA PRO A 11 6.22 11.04 7.57
C PRO A 11 7.48 11.01 6.68
N GLN A 12 8.28 9.95 6.72
CA GLN A 12 9.46 9.79 5.88
C GLN A 12 9.12 9.44 4.42
N PHE A 13 7.95 8.89 4.17
CA PHE A 13 7.50 8.58 2.82
C PHE A 13 6.80 9.79 2.21
N ASN A 14 7.15 10.11 0.97
CA ASN A 14 6.55 11.22 0.22
C ASN A 14 6.03 10.79 -1.16
N GLU A 15 6.14 9.50 -1.47
CA GLU A 15 5.63 8.90 -2.70
C GLU A 15 4.89 7.59 -2.39
N ILE A 16 3.83 7.33 -3.14
CA ILE A 16 3.05 6.09 -3.04
C ILE A 16 2.80 5.50 -4.43
N GLY A 17 3.09 4.21 -4.58
CA GLY A 17 2.65 3.39 -5.70
C GLY A 17 1.49 2.49 -5.29
N VAL A 18 0.43 2.46 -6.09
CA VAL A 18 -0.74 1.61 -5.85
C VAL A 18 -0.95 0.68 -7.05
N GLY A 19 -1.03 -0.62 -6.76
CA GLY A 19 -1.34 -1.65 -7.75
C GLY A 19 -2.72 -2.24 -7.48
N TYR A 20 -3.51 -2.40 -8.56
CA TYR A 20 -4.82 -3.04 -8.52
C TYR A 20 -4.85 -4.20 -9.52
N TYR A 21 -5.42 -5.32 -9.09
CA TYR A 21 -5.67 -6.47 -9.95
C TYR A 21 -7.09 -7.04 -9.72
N PRO A 22 -7.95 -7.07 -10.75
CA PRO A 22 -9.24 -7.76 -10.69
C PRO A 22 -9.08 -9.28 -10.91
N GLY A 23 -9.76 -10.10 -10.10
CA GLY A 23 -9.74 -11.56 -10.20
C GLY A 23 -9.16 -12.24 -8.95
N GLY A 24 -8.88 -13.54 -9.04
CA GLY A 24 -8.40 -14.40 -7.94
C GLY A 24 -9.48 -14.75 -6.90
N GLN A 25 -9.10 -15.42 -5.80
CA GLN A 25 -10.05 -15.99 -4.84
C GLN A 25 -10.94 -14.93 -4.16
N TYR A 26 -10.44 -13.70 -4.02
CA TYR A 26 -11.13 -12.61 -3.31
C TYR A 26 -11.67 -11.52 -4.25
N GLY A 27 -11.62 -11.73 -5.57
CA GLY A 27 -12.17 -10.82 -6.59
C GLY A 27 -11.36 -9.54 -6.83
N HIS A 28 -10.70 -9.01 -5.81
CA HIS A 28 -9.92 -7.77 -5.89
C HIS A 28 -8.64 -7.87 -5.04
N TYR A 29 -7.51 -7.49 -5.63
CA TYR A 29 -6.23 -7.40 -4.94
C TYR A 29 -5.67 -5.98 -5.04
N TRP A 30 -5.15 -5.50 -3.92
CA TRP A 30 -4.56 -4.18 -3.79
C TRP A 30 -3.18 -4.32 -3.14
N THR A 31 -2.20 -3.63 -3.71
CA THR A 31 -0.86 -3.50 -3.14
C THR A 31 -0.48 -2.05 -3.04
N GLN A 32 0.21 -1.68 -1.97
CA GLN A 32 0.71 -0.32 -1.74
C GLN A 32 2.21 -0.39 -1.48
N VAL A 33 2.97 0.49 -2.12
CA VAL A 33 4.40 0.69 -1.88
C VAL A 33 4.59 2.14 -1.47
N PHE A 34 5.17 2.37 -0.30
CA PHE A 34 5.54 3.68 0.18
C PHE A 34 7.03 3.88 -0.01
N THR A 35 7.44 5.02 -0.59
CA THR A 35 8.84 5.32 -0.85
C THR A 35 9.15 6.79 -0.58
N LYS A 36 10.43 7.11 -0.61
CA LYS A 36 10.98 8.45 -0.56
C LYS A 36 11.93 8.62 -1.74
N LYS A 37 12.02 9.84 -2.27
CA LYS A 37 13.10 10.21 -3.21
C LYS A 37 14.48 10.13 -2.57
#